data_AF-A0A7C9FUL3-F1
#
_entry.id   AF-A0A7C9FUL3-F1
#
_cell.length_a   1.000
_cell.length_b   1.000
_cell.length_c   1.000
_cell.angle_alpha   90.00
_cell.angle_beta   90.00
_cell.angle_gamma   90.00
#
_symmetry.space_group_name_H-M   'P 1'
#
loop_
_entity.id
_entity.type
_entity.pdbx_description
1 polymer ?
#
loop_
_entity_poly.entity_id
_entity_poly.type
_entity_poly.pdbx_seq_one_letter_code
_entity_poly.pdbx_strand_id
1 'polypeptide(L)'
;MRHLSIRPLFAALLAVAALFGAAQPSHACDVPAAVRTIDPPGYYDDAAGYARAVKPMRDFVSKLNTAADHGDWSCALTLLDSWAQSDALMGAISGYQGYYERSWAGTDFAMVILRMPRGLREANRAQFNAIDPWLERIAIVTRDAEAINHLHNNLVYWAGLDLIAVGTVTGNASLIDSGLLRVREGIRDIGPEGSLAREVKRGNRALHYHTFALLPLVFAAELVQRRNIDLYRENGGAIGRLANLVIDAVDNPASFTKITPVRQDLFPWTFRDELSWVEPYYARFGDRRLPAIIAARRPFNEWRLGGDVTAAWGVPLP
;
A
#
# COMPACT_ATOMS: atom_id res chain seq x y z
N MET A 1 35.84 -27.82 83.36
CA MET A 1 36.63 -28.11 82.13
C MET A 1 35.71 -28.80 81.14
N ARG A 2 35.56 -28.17 79.95
CA ARG A 2 35.11 -28.70 78.64
C ARG A 2 33.67 -29.24 78.56
N HIS A 3 32.67 -28.38 78.34
CA HIS A 3 32.18 -27.79 77.06
C HIS A 3 31.30 -28.74 76.23
N LEU A 4 29.98 -28.62 76.40
CA LEU A 4 28.97 -29.09 75.45
C LEU A 4 28.88 -28.10 74.28
N SER A 5 28.93 -28.65 73.06
CA SER A 5 28.82 -27.93 71.79
C SER A 5 27.33 -27.72 71.45
N ILE A 6 26.92 -26.46 71.33
CA ILE A 6 25.60 -26.04 70.85
C ILE A 6 25.74 -25.76 69.34
N ARG A 7 25.02 -26.52 68.51
CA ARG A 7 24.87 -26.25 67.07
C ARG A 7 23.79 -25.18 66.85
N PRO A 8 24.02 -24.13 66.04
CA PRO A 8 22.96 -23.19 65.70
C PRO A 8 22.10 -23.73 64.54
N LEU A 9 20.78 -23.66 64.72
CA LEU A 9 19.78 -23.86 63.68
C LEU A 9 19.74 -22.62 62.78
N PHE A 10 20.14 -22.78 61.51
CA PHE A 10 19.93 -21.77 60.48
C PHE A 10 18.47 -21.86 60.00
N ALA A 11 17.67 -20.84 60.31
CA ALA A 11 16.34 -20.65 59.74
C ALA A 11 16.47 -19.94 58.37
N ALA A 12 16.11 -20.63 57.30
CA ALA A 12 16.02 -20.04 55.96
C ALA A 12 14.66 -19.35 55.78
N LEU A 13 14.66 -18.02 55.75
CA LEU A 13 13.52 -17.20 55.37
C LEU A 13 13.43 -17.18 53.83
N LEU A 14 12.44 -17.89 53.28
CA LEU A 14 12.04 -17.78 51.88
C LEU A 14 11.20 -16.52 51.69
N ALA A 15 11.81 -15.47 51.13
CA ALA A 15 11.10 -14.29 50.67
C ALA A 15 10.44 -14.60 49.32
N VAL A 16 9.10 -14.64 49.30
CA VAL A 16 8.31 -14.69 48.06
C VAL A 16 8.28 -13.27 47.49
N ALA A 17 9.12 -12.99 46.50
CA ALA A 17 9.03 -11.77 45.72
C ALA A 17 7.87 -11.91 44.72
N ALA A 18 6.77 -11.19 44.96
CA ALA A 18 5.72 -11.03 43.98
C ALA A 18 6.28 -10.23 42.79
N LEU A 19 6.52 -10.91 41.67
CA LEU A 19 6.78 -10.30 40.38
C LEU A 19 5.49 -9.63 39.90
N PHE A 20 5.24 -8.40 40.35
CA PHE A 20 4.38 -7.50 39.61
C PHE A 20 5.07 -7.24 38.27
N GLY A 21 4.53 -7.85 37.21
CA GLY A 21 4.92 -7.50 35.85
C GLY A 21 4.70 -6.01 35.65
N ALA A 22 5.78 -5.24 35.63
CA ALA A 22 5.74 -3.87 35.19
C ALA A 22 5.25 -3.91 33.73
N ALA A 23 4.02 -3.47 33.50
CA ALA A 23 3.56 -3.14 32.17
C ALA A 23 4.60 -2.17 31.59
N GLN A 24 5.19 -2.51 30.45
CA GLN A 24 6.06 -1.58 29.75
C GLN A 24 5.29 -0.27 29.56
N PRO A 25 5.91 0.90 29.79
CA PRO A 25 5.26 2.16 29.52
C PRO A 25 4.81 2.12 28.05
N SER A 26 3.50 2.28 27.81
CA SER A 26 2.99 2.51 26.47
C SER A 26 3.70 3.74 25.94
N HIS A 27 4.64 3.56 25.01
CA HIS A 27 5.20 4.71 24.30
C HIS A 27 4.01 5.45 23.71
N ALA A 28 3.78 6.69 24.16
CA ALA A 28 2.69 7.50 23.66
C ALA A 28 2.87 7.62 22.13
N CYS A 29 1.85 7.21 21.38
CA CYS A 29 1.86 7.33 19.93
C CYS A 29 1.88 8.82 19.58
N ASP A 30 3.03 9.32 19.15
CA ASP A 30 3.18 10.70 18.72
C ASP A 30 2.45 10.88 17.38
N VAL A 31 1.50 11.81 17.30
CA VAL A 31 0.68 12.01 16.10
C VAL A 31 1.11 13.31 15.42
N PRO A 32 1.64 13.25 14.17
CA PRO A 32 1.93 14.44 13.38
C PRO A 32 0.68 15.29 13.14
N ALA A 33 0.85 16.61 13.09
CA ALA A 33 -0.22 17.54 12.79
C ALA A 33 -0.92 17.17 11.47
N ALA A 34 -2.26 17.17 11.48
CA ALA A 34 -3.06 16.85 10.32
C ALA A 34 -2.83 17.86 9.18
N VAL A 35 -2.60 17.32 7.98
CA VAL A 35 -2.48 18.13 6.76
C VAL A 35 -3.87 18.30 6.17
N ARG A 36 -4.39 19.52 6.11
CA ARG A 36 -5.74 19.76 5.57
C ARG A 36 -5.79 19.68 4.04
N THR A 37 -4.79 20.23 3.35
CA THR A 37 -4.70 20.25 1.88
C THR A 37 -3.37 19.67 1.42
N ILE A 38 -3.42 18.83 0.38
CA ILE A 38 -2.23 18.38 -0.37
C ILE A 38 -2.36 18.85 -1.81
N ASP A 39 -1.58 19.86 -2.21
CA ASP A 39 -1.64 20.46 -3.55
C ASP A 39 -0.22 20.79 -4.05
N PRO A 40 0.62 19.77 -4.30
CA PRO A 40 1.98 19.97 -4.77
C PRO A 40 1.99 20.38 -6.26
N PRO A 41 3.08 21.01 -6.75
CA PRO A 41 3.31 21.10 -8.19
C PRO A 41 3.48 19.69 -8.78
N GLY A 42 3.34 19.57 -10.10
CA GLY A 42 3.62 18.32 -10.80
C GLY A 42 5.07 17.89 -10.60
N TYR A 43 5.29 16.59 -10.35
CA TYR A 43 6.65 16.04 -10.12
C TYR A 43 7.63 16.36 -11.26
N TYR A 44 7.15 16.30 -12.51
CA TYR A 44 7.96 16.58 -13.69
C TYR A 44 8.14 18.08 -13.97
N ASP A 45 7.35 18.93 -13.31
CA ASP A 45 7.40 20.38 -13.45
C ASP A 45 8.35 21.00 -12.40
N ASP A 46 8.26 20.55 -11.14
CA ASP A 46 9.15 20.94 -10.04
C ASP A 46 9.31 19.80 -9.02
N ALA A 47 10.30 18.92 -9.25
CA ALA A 47 10.55 17.78 -8.37
C ALA A 47 10.91 18.19 -6.93
N ALA A 48 11.60 19.32 -6.74
CA ALA A 48 12.02 19.78 -5.42
C ALA A 48 10.85 20.41 -4.65
N GLY A 49 10.02 21.21 -5.32
CA GLY A 49 8.77 21.73 -4.77
C GLY A 49 7.77 20.64 -4.45
N TYR A 50 7.63 19.66 -5.35
CA TYR A 50 6.84 18.46 -5.11
C TYR A 50 7.30 17.77 -3.83
N ALA A 51 8.60 17.45 -3.71
CA ALA A 51 9.15 16.75 -2.55
C ALA A 51 8.90 17.50 -1.23
N ARG A 52 9.04 18.83 -1.22
CA ARG A 52 8.73 19.66 -0.04
C ARG A 52 7.25 19.64 0.31
N ALA A 53 6.37 19.77 -0.69
CA ALA A 53 4.93 19.88 -0.49
C ALA A 53 4.29 18.56 -0.02
N VAL A 54 4.76 17.41 -0.51
CA VAL A 54 4.24 16.10 -0.07
C VAL A 54 4.79 15.65 1.28
N LYS A 55 5.90 16.22 1.74
CA LYS A 55 6.64 15.72 2.92
C LYS A 55 5.76 15.55 4.17
N PRO A 56 4.91 16.51 4.60
CA PRO A 56 4.12 16.34 5.81
C PRO A 56 3.15 15.15 5.74
N MET A 57 2.54 14.92 4.56
CA MET A 57 1.69 13.75 4.33
C MET A 57 2.52 12.46 4.30
N ARG A 58 3.68 12.48 3.64
CA ARG A 58 4.61 11.34 3.57
C ARG A 58 5.14 10.93 4.94
N ASP A 59 5.44 11.89 5.81
CA ASP A 59 5.91 11.63 7.17
C ASP A 59 4.84 10.92 8.00
N PHE A 60 3.56 11.33 7.86
CA PHE A 60 2.45 10.63 8.51
C PHE A 60 2.28 9.20 7.98
N VAL A 61 2.22 9.03 6.65
CA VAL A 61 2.13 7.71 6.00
C VAL A 61 3.28 6.80 6.44
N SER A 62 4.51 7.32 6.48
CA SER A 62 5.69 6.58 6.93
C SER A 62 5.54 6.12 8.38
N LYS A 63 5.04 6.99 9.26
CA LYS A 63 4.81 6.66 10.67
C LYS A 63 3.70 5.64 10.85
N LEU A 64 2.60 5.77 10.11
CA LEU A 64 1.51 4.81 10.08
C LEU A 64 1.99 3.43 9.64
N ASN A 65 2.72 3.37 8.52
CA ASN A 65 3.29 2.13 8.01
C ASN A 65 4.30 1.53 8.99
N THR A 66 5.18 2.34 9.59
CA THR A 66 6.13 1.85 10.61
C THR A 66 5.42 1.24 11.82
N ALA A 67 4.34 1.88 12.30
CA ALA A 67 3.55 1.33 13.40
C ALA A 67 2.90 -0.01 13.01
N ALA A 68 2.32 -0.10 11.81
CA ALA A 68 1.72 -1.32 11.28
C ALA A 68 2.75 -2.44 11.07
N ASP A 69 3.91 -2.12 10.50
CA ASP A 69 5.01 -3.06 10.22
C ASP A 69 5.62 -3.64 11.51
N HIS A 70 5.62 -2.88 12.61
CA HIS A 70 6.01 -3.36 13.94
C HIS A 70 4.88 -4.02 14.74
N GLY A 71 3.66 -4.10 14.18
CA GLY A 71 2.49 -4.64 14.87
C GLY A 71 1.94 -3.76 16.00
N ASP A 72 2.35 -2.48 16.06
CA ASP A 72 1.79 -1.49 16.98
C ASP A 72 0.46 -0.95 16.42
N TRP A 73 -0.53 -1.83 16.43
CA TRP A 73 -1.87 -1.55 15.92
C TRP A 73 -2.62 -0.50 16.75
N SER A 74 -2.25 -0.33 18.03
CA SER A 74 -2.82 0.74 18.86
C SER A 74 -2.35 2.11 18.37
N CYS A 75 -1.06 2.26 18.07
CA CYS A 75 -0.55 3.51 17.51
C CYS A 75 -1.05 3.75 16.08
N ALA A 76 -1.04 2.73 15.21
CA ALA A 76 -1.62 2.86 13.86
C ALA A 76 -3.09 3.30 13.89
N LEU A 77 -3.91 2.74 14.79
CA LEU A 77 -5.29 3.17 14.97
C LEU A 77 -5.39 4.62 15.48
N THR A 78 -4.53 5.01 16.42
CA THR A 78 -4.50 6.37 16.98
C THR A 78 -4.13 7.41 15.91
N LEU A 79 -3.18 7.09 15.04
CA LEU A 79 -2.78 7.93 13.91
C LEU A 79 -3.96 8.15 12.95
N LEU A 80 -4.61 7.06 12.52
CA LEU A 80 -5.76 7.11 11.61
C LEU A 80 -6.94 7.87 12.21
N ASP A 81 -7.30 7.59 13.47
CA ASP A 81 -8.40 8.25 14.17
C ASP A 81 -8.17 9.77 14.31
N SER A 82 -6.95 10.18 14.66
CA SER A 82 -6.62 11.61 14.79
C SER A 82 -6.72 12.37 13.46
N TRP A 83 -6.24 11.78 12.37
CA TRP A 83 -6.37 12.37 11.03
C TRP A 83 -7.82 12.40 10.54
N ALA A 84 -8.60 11.37 10.83
CA ALA A 84 -10.02 11.31 10.54
C ALA A 84 -10.80 12.42 11.27
N GLN A 85 -10.57 12.60 12.58
CA GLN A 85 -11.21 13.64 13.39
C GLN A 85 -10.84 15.07 12.96
N SER A 86 -9.70 15.23 12.31
CA SER A 86 -9.19 16.54 11.86
C SER A 86 -9.57 16.87 10.41
N ASP A 87 -10.35 16.03 9.73
CA ASP A 87 -10.65 16.17 8.30
C ASP A 87 -9.37 16.30 7.45
N ALA A 88 -8.34 15.52 7.77
CA ALA A 88 -7.09 15.51 7.03
C ALA A 88 -7.34 15.20 5.55
N LEU A 89 -6.59 15.87 4.68
CA LEU A 89 -6.64 15.78 3.21
C LEU A 89 -7.95 16.27 2.55
N MET A 90 -8.93 16.79 3.29
CA MET A 90 -10.23 17.21 2.74
C MET A 90 -10.32 18.69 2.30
N GLY A 91 -9.21 19.42 2.33
CA GLY A 91 -9.16 20.80 1.84
C GLY A 91 -9.26 20.91 0.31
N ALA A 92 -9.41 22.14 -0.20
CA ALA A 92 -9.50 22.39 -1.64
C ALA A 92 -8.17 22.06 -2.35
N ILE A 93 -8.26 21.47 -3.54
CA ILE A 93 -7.11 21.15 -4.41
C ILE A 93 -7.33 21.86 -5.75
N SER A 94 -6.31 22.58 -6.20
CA SER A 94 -6.32 23.31 -7.48
C SER A 94 -5.54 22.58 -8.58
N GLY A 95 -4.46 21.88 -8.23
CA GLY A 95 -3.62 21.13 -9.15
C GLY A 95 -4.04 19.67 -9.33
N TYR A 96 -3.78 19.11 -10.50
CA TYR A 96 -4.07 17.70 -10.77
C TYR A 96 -3.30 16.75 -9.83
N GLN A 97 -2.06 17.11 -9.45
CA GLN A 97 -1.19 16.24 -8.66
C GLN A 97 -1.75 15.99 -7.25
N GLY A 98 -2.37 17.01 -6.64
CA GLY A 98 -2.97 16.88 -5.32
C GLY A 98 -4.03 15.79 -5.24
N TYR A 99 -4.86 15.65 -6.29
CA TYR A 99 -5.88 14.60 -6.34
C TYR A 99 -5.26 13.20 -6.33
N TYR A 100 -4.15 13.00 -7.03
CA TYR A 100 -3.43 11.73 -7.02
C TYR A 100 -2.79 11.44 -5.66
N GLU A 101 -2.16 12.43 -5.03
CA GLU A 101 -1.59 12.26 -3.68
C GLU A 101 -2.66 11.88 -2.66
N ARG A 102 -3.82 12.54 -2.70
CA ARG A 102 -4.96 12.23 -1.85
C ARG A 102 -5.43 10.78 -2.08
N SER A 103 -5.63 10.38 -3.34
CA SER A 103 -6.09 9.03 -3.67
C SER A 103 -5.10 7.95 -3.23
N TRP A 104 -3.82 8.16 -3.47
CA TRP A 104 -2.80 7.21 -3.05
C TRP A 104 -2.66 7.12 -1.53
N ALA A 105 -2.84 8.23 -0.80
CA ALA A 105 -2.90 8.19 0.67
C ALA A 105 -4.14 7.44 1.17
N GLY A 106 -5.30 7.64 0.55
CA GLY A 106 -6.52 6.87 0.83
C GLY A 106 -6.31 5.36 0.64
N THR A 107 -5.60 4.99 -0.44
CA THR A 107 -5.23 3.60 -0.72
C THR A 107 -4.34 3.03 0.39
N ASP A 108 -3.27 3.74 0.78
CA ASP A 108 -2.38 3.35 1.88
C ASP A 108 -3.16 3.09 3.18
N PHE A 109 -4.00 4.04 3.59
CA PHE A 109 -4.77 3.92 4.82
C PHE A 109 -5.68 2.68 4.82
N ALA A 110 -6.38 2.44 3.71
CA ALA A 110 -7.21 1.25 3.56
C ALA A 110 -6.38 -0.05 3.60
N MET A 111 -5.22 -0.07 2.94
CA MET A 111 -4.33 -1.23 2.92
C MET A 111 -3.75 -1.54 4.30
N VAL A 112 -3.38 -0.52 5.08
CA VAL A 112 -2.97 -0.69 6.48
C VAL A 112 -4.12 -1.26 7.33
N ILE A 113 -5.34 -0.75 7.16
CA ILE A 113 -6.52 -1.26 7.88
C ILE A 113 -6.80 -2.72 7.52
N LEU A 114 -6.60 -3.13 6.26
CA LEU A 114 -6.79 -4.53 5.84
C LEU A 114 -5.85 -5.49 6.58
N ARG A 115 -4.60 -5.07 6.83
CA ARG A 115 -3.60 -5.83 7.60
C ARG A 115 -3.92 -5.90 9.10
N MET A 116 -4.65 -4.91 9.62
CA MET A 116 -4.97 -4.82 11.05
C MET A 116 -5.79 -6.03 11.54
N PRO A 117 -5.47 -6.63 12.71
CA PRO A 117 -6.18 -7.79 13.23
C PRO A 117 -7.69 -7.53 13.37
N ARG A 118 -8.49 -8.49 12.89
CA ARG A 118 -9.95 -8.37 12.91
C ARG A 118 -10.52 -8.10 14.30
N GLY A 119 -10.04 -8.81 15.32
CA GLY A 119 -10.49 -8.62 16.71
C GLY A 119 -10.18 -7.22 17.25
N LEU A 120 -9.07 -6.61 16.82
CA LEU A 120 -8.74 -5.24 17.19
C LEU A 120 -9.69 -4.24 16.53
N ARG A 121 -10.04 -4.44 15.25
CA ARG A 121 -11.04 -3.60 14.56
C ARG A 121 -12.43 -3.71 15.19
N GLU A 122 -12.82 -4.91 15.60
CA GLU A 122 -14.12 -5.16 16.27
C GLU A 122 -14.16 -4.52 17.67
N ALA A 123 -13.09 -4.65 18.46
CA ALA A 123 -13.01 -4.05 19.79
C ALA A 123 -12.98 -2.50 19.76
N ASN A 124 -12.53 -1.90 18.66
CA ASN A 124 -12.38 -0.45 18.50
C ASN A 124 -13.39 0.16 17.53
N ARG A 125 -14.58 -0.44 17.39
CA ARG A 125 -15.57 0.02 16.39
C ARG A 125 -15.96 1.50 16.57
N ALA A 126 -15.92 2.02 17.79
CA ALA A 126 -16.21 3.42 18.06
C ALA A 126 -15.28 4.39 17.33
N GLN A 127 -13.96 4.17 17.33
CA GLN A 127 -13.01 5.01 16.56
C GLN A 127 -13.27 4.92 15.06
N PHE A 128 -13.58 3.73 14.58
CA PHE A 128 -13.87 3.55 13.15
C PHE A 128 -15.16 4.23 12.67
N ASN A 129 -16.08 4.59 13.57
CA ASN A 129 -17.23 5.42 13.18
C ASN A 129 -16.80 6.81 12.69
N ALA A 130 -15.60 7.28 13.03
CA ALA A 130 -14.98 8.48 12.46
C ALA A 130 -14.11 8.16 11.24
N ILE A 131 -13.32 7.07 11.30
CA ILE A 131 -12.38 6.68 10.22
C ILE A 131 -13.11 6.28 8.95
N ASP A 132 -14.15 5.44 9.03
CA ASP A 132 -14.80 4.87 7.85
C ASP A 132 -15.42 5.99 6.97
N PRO A 133 -16.23 6.93 7.49
CA PRO A 133 -16.77 8.02 6.67
C PRO A 133 -15.69 8.96 6.12
N TRP A 134 -14.57 9.13 6.83
CA TRP A 134 -13.46 9.95 6.36
C TRP A 134 -12.77 9.31 5.14
N LEU A 135 -12.47 8.01 5.20
CA LEU A 135 -11.94 7.27 4.06
C LEU A 135 -12.90 7.28 2.88
N GLU A 136 -14.20 7.08 3.13
CA GLU A 136 -15.20 7.16 2.06
C GLU A 136 -15.23 8.54 1.40
N ARG A 137 -15.12 9.62 2.18
CA ARG A 137 -15.03 10.98 1.60
C ARG A 137 -13.80 11.13 0.72
N ILE A 138 -12.64 10.63 1.15
CA ILE A 138 -11.41 10.60 0.32
C ILE A 138 -11.68 9.86 -1.00
N ALA A 139 -12.22 8.65 -0.95
CA ALA A 139 -12.50 7.84 -2.14
C ALA A 139 -13.57 8.46 -3.05
N ILE A 140 -14.61 9.07 -2.48
CA ILE A 140 -15.69 9.73 -3.24
C ILE A 140 -15.15 10.92 -4.02
N VAL A 141 -14.25 11.72 -3.44
CA VAL A 141 -13.63 12.83 -4.19
C VAL A 141 -12.60 12.34 -5.21
N THR A 142 -12.01 11.15 -5.01
CA THR A 142 -11.22 10.44 -6.03
C THR A 142 -12.10 9.89 -7.16
N ARG A 143 -13.40 9.65 -6.91
CA ARG A 143 -14.28 8.96 -7.86
C ARG A 143 -14.45 9.70 -9.18
N ASP A 144 -14.31 11.02 -9.20
CA ASP A 144 -14.38 11.80 -10.44
C ASP A 144 -13.07 11.68 -11.25
N ALA A 145 -12.92 10.60 -12.03
CA ALA A 145 -11.73 10.41 -12.86
C ALA A 145 -11.57 11.45 -13.96
N GLU A 146 -12.64 12.14 -14.38
CA GLU A 146 -12.50 13.19 -15.39
C GLU A 146 -11.86 14.43 -14.78
N ALA A 147 -12.24 14.79 -13.55
CA ALA A 147 -11.59 15.86 -12.79
C ALA A 147 -10.13 15.54 -12.45
N ILE A 148 -9.78 14.26 -12.35
CA ILE A 148 -8.47 13.80 -11.88
C ILE A 148 -7.52 13.48 -13.04
N ASN A 149 -7.97 12.75 -14.07
CA ASN A 149 -7.16 12.29 -15.18
C ASN A 149 -7.90 12.18 -16.52
N HIS A 150 -7.98 13.29 -17.26
CA HIS A 150 -8.48 13.31 -18.64
C HIS A 150 -7.66 12.43 -19.62
N LEU A 151 -6.48 11.93 -19.23
CA LEU A 151 -5.65 11.08 -20.09
C LEU A 151 -6.03 9.60 -20.01
N HIS A 152 -6.86 9.18 -19.05
CA HIS A 152 -7.31 7.79 -18.93
C HIS A 152 -6.16 6.75 -18.83
N ASN A 153 -5.01 7.14 -18.28
CA ASN A 153 -3.81 6.30 -18.16
C ASN A 153 -3.75 5.58 -16.80
N ASN A 154 -2.60 5.02 -16.41
CA ASN A 154 -2.38 4.30 -15.14
C ASN A 154 -3.00 4.95 -13.88
N LEU A 155 -3.13 6.27 -13.84
CA LEU A 155 -3.69 6.96 -12.69
C LEU A 155 -5.19 6.68 -12.51
N VAL A 156 -5.91 6.34 -13.57
CA VAL A 156 -7.29 5.83 -13.48
C VAL A 156 -7.31 4.48 -12.76
N TYR A 157 -6.31 3.64 -12.98
CA TYR A 157 -6.25 2.30 -12.39
C TYR A 157 -5.95 2.42 -10.89
N TRP A 158 -5.06 3.34 -10.51
CA TRP A 158 -4.79 3.71 -9.12
C TRP A 158 -6.03 4.27 -8.41
N ALA A 159 -6.77 5.18 -9.04
CA ALA A 159 -8.05 5.65 -8.51
C ALA A 159 -9.06 4.50 -8.34
N GLY A 160 -9.03 3.52 -9.24
CA GLY A 160 -9.82 2.29 -9.13
C GLY A 160 -9.43 1.43 -7.92
N LEU A 161 -8.13 1.30 -7.64
CA LEU A 161 -7.64 0.59 -6.46
C LEU A 161 -8.05 1.31 -5.16
N ASP A 162 -7.92 2.64 -5.09
CA ASP A 162 -8.37 3.44 -3.94
C ASP A 162 -9.84 3.15 -3.60
N LEU A 163 -10.72 3.26 -4.59
CA LEU A 163 -12.15 2.96 -4.47
C LEU A 163 -12.42 1.52 -3.99
N ILE A 164 -11.71 0.53 -4.55
CA ILE A 164 -11.87 -0.88 -4.16
C ILE A 164 -11.35 -1.11 -2.73
N ALA A 165 -10.18 -0.59 -2.38
CA ALA A 165 -9.57 -0.78 -1.07
C ALA A 165 -10.42 -0.14 0.03
N VAL A 166 -10.80 1.13 -0.15
CA VAL A 166 -11.70 1.85 0.78
C VAL A 166 -13.04 1.14 0.89
N GLY A 167 -13.69 0.82 -0.24
CA GLY A 167 -14.97 0.11 -0.21
C GLY A 167 -14.88 -1.27 0.45
N THR A 168 -13.73 -1.94 0.37
CA THR A 168 -13.50 -3.21 1.05
C THR A 168 -13.42 -3.05 2.57
N VAL A 169 -12.71 -2.03 3.07
CA VAL A 169 -12.58 -1.82 4.53
C VAL A 169 -13.83 -1.25 5.17
N THR A 170 -14.59 -0.41 4.45
CA THR A 170 -15.83 0.18 4.98
C THR A 170 -17.08 -0.64 4.68
N GLY A 171 -16.97 -1.69 3.85
CA GLY A 171 -18.11 -2.50 3.41
C GLY A 171 -19.00 -1.81 2.36
N ASN A 172 -18.51 -0.74 1.73
CA ASN A 172 -19.27 0.04 0.76
C ASN A 172 -19.17 -0.54 -0.65
N ALA A 173 -20.22 -1.27 -1.05
CA ALA A 173 -20.29 -1.91 -2.35
C ALA A 173 -20.23 -0.93 -3.53
N SER A 174 -20.82 0.26 -3.38
CA SER A 174 -20.87 1.27 -4.45
C SER A 174 -19.47 1.79 -4.81
N LEU A 175 -18.58 1.93 -3.83
CA LEU A 175 -17.19 2.29 -4.07
C LEU A 175 -16.46 1.16 -4.82
N ILE A 176 -16.61 -0.09 -4.39
CA ILE A 176 -15.99 -1.23 -5.07
C ILE A 176 -16.47 -1.32 -6.53
N ASP A 177 -17.78 -1.17 -6.77
CA ASP A 177 -18.36 -1.24 -8.11
C ASP A 177 -17.85 -0.09 -8.99
N SER A 178 -17.70 1.12 -8.43
CA SER A 178 -17.10 2.27 -9.11
C SER A 178 -15.63 2.01 -9.45
N GLY A 179 -14.85 1.44 -8.52
CA GLY A 179 -13.44 1.13 -8.75
C GLY A 179 -13.24 0.03 -9.79
N LEU A 180 -14.12 -0.97 -9.82
CA LEU A 180 -14.13 -2.01 -10.85
C LEU A 180 -14.30 -1.44 -12.25
N LEU A 181 -15.12 -0.40 -12.46
CA LEU A 181 -15.24 0.25 -13.76
C LEU A 181 -13.91 0.80 -14.27
N ARG A 182 -13.11 1.38 -13.36
CA ARG A 182 -11.82 2.02 -13.64
C ARG A 182 -10.69 1.02 -13.85
N VAL A 183 -10.62 -0.01 -13.00
CA VAL A 183 -9.65 -1.11 -13.17
C VAL A 183 -9.93 -1.86 -14.47
N ARG A 184 -11.20 -2.10 -14.80
CA ARG A 184 -11.58 -2.73 -16.08
C ARG A 184 -11.26 -1.89 -17.30
N GLU A 185 -11.17 -0.56 -17.16
CA GLU A 185 -10.66 0.30 -18.23
C GLU A 185 -9.21 -0.05 -18.55
N GLY A 186 -8.34 -0.12 -17.53
CA GLY A 186 -6.95 -0.53 -17.72
C GLY A 186 -6.81 -1.95 -18.26
N ILE A 187 -7.60 -2.89 -17.76
CA ILE A 187 -7.63 -4.26 -18.29
C ILE A 187 -7.97 -4.28 -19.79
N ARG A 188 -8.92 -3.45 -20.25
CA ARG A 188 -9.28 -3.33 -21.67
C ARG A 188 -8.19 -2.65 -22.50
N ASP A 189 -7.45 -1.71 -21.93
CA ASP A 189 -6.37 -0.99 -22.63
C ASP A 189 -5.13 -1.85 -22.91
N ILE A 190 -4.95 -2.95 -22.17
CA ILE A 190 -3.80 -3.85 -22.35
C ILE A 190 -3.94 -4.59 -23.69
N GLY A 191 -3.02 -4.29 -24.60
CA GLY A 191 -2.95 -4.88 -25.93
C GLY A 191 -2.57 -6.37 -25.94
N PRO A 192 -2.54 -6.99 -27.13
CA PRO A 192 -2.18 -8.39 -27.30
C PRO A 192 -0.74 -8.70 -26.85
N GLU A 193 0.18 -7.75 -26.98
CA GLU A 193 1.58 -7.88 -26.53
C GLU A 193 1.78 -7.50 -25.04
N GLY A 194 0.69 -7.25 -24.31
CA GLY A 194 0.74 -6.80 -22.91
C GLY A 194 1.05 -5.30 -22.74
N SER A 195 1.22 -4.56 -23.84
CA SER A 195 1.52 -3.13 -23.79
C SER A 195 0.30 -2.24 -23.60
N LEU A 196 0.53 -1.08 -22.98
CA LEU A 196 -0.44 -0.01 -22.79
C LEU A 196 -0.08 1.15 -23.72
N ALA A 197 -0.90 1.41 -24.74
CA ALA A 197 -0.60 2.42 -25.76
C ALA A 197 -0.35 3.83 -25.19
N ARG A 198 -1.04 4.19 -24.10
CA ARG A 198 -0.85 5.47 -23.41
C ARG A 198 0.47 5.54 -22.64
N GLU A 199 0.94 4.42 -22.10
CA GLU A 199 2.22 4.36 -21.41
C GLU A 199 3.40 4.32 -22.39
N VAL A 200 3.21 3.75 -23.58
CA VAL A 200 4.20 3.86 -24.69
C VAL A 200 4.46 5.32 -25.07
N LYS A 201 3.43 6.18 -25.04
CA LYS A 201 3.56 7.62 -25.33
C LYS A 201 4.44 8.37 -24.31
N ARG A 202 4.86 7.73 -23.22
CA ARG A 202 5.78 8.30 -22.21
C ARG A 202 7.25 8.20 -22.63
N GLY A 203 7.54 7.71 -23.84
CA GLY A 203 8.87 7.74 -24.44
C GLY A 203 9.87 6.85 -23.70
N ASN A 204 10.96 7.45 -23.22
CA ASN A 204 11.99 6.74 -22.45
C ASN A 204 11.49 6.24 -21.07
N ARG A 205 10.30 6.63 -20.62
CA ARG A 205 9.72 6.16 -19.34
C ARG A 205 8.65 5.08 -19.51
N ALA A 206 8.41 4.60 -20.73
CA ALA A 206 7.33 3.67 -21.01
C ALA A 206 7.38 2.40 -20.14
N LEU A 207 8.55 1.78 -19.98
CA LEU A 207 8.72 0.56 -19.18
C LEU A 207 8.43 0.80 -17.68
N HIS A 208 8.87 1.94 -17.13
CA HIS A 208 8.48 2.32 -15.79
C HIS A 208 6.96 2.44 -15.65
N TYR A 209 6.30 3.10 -16.59
CA TYR A 209 4.84 3.27 -16.52
C TYR A 209 4.04 1.98 -16.75
N HIS A 210 4.57 1.00 -17.48
CA HIS A 210 3.97 -0.35 -17.52
C HIS A 210 4.07 -1.06 -16.16
N THR A 211 5.21 -0.93 -15.49
CA THR A 211 5.42 -1.48 -14.15
C THR A 211 4.50 -0.79 -13.14
N PHE A 212 4.42 0.54 -13.19
CA PHE A 212 3.58 1.35 -12.31
C PHE A 212 2.07 1.12 -12.53
N ALA A 213 1.65 0.84 -13.77
CA ALA A 213 0.27 0.50 -14.09
C ALA A 213 -0.15 -0.88 -13.59
N LEU A 214 0.79 -1.83 -13.48
CA LEU A 214 0.50 -3.20 -13.08
C LEU A 214 0.16 -3.32 -11.59
N LEU A 215 0.79 -2.50 -10.74
CA LEU A 215 0.52 -2.43 -9.29
C LEU A 215 -1.00 -2.37 -8.98
N PRO A 216 -1.75 -1.31 -9.36
CA PRO A 216 -3.14 -1.21 -8.98
C PRO A 216 -4.02 -2.30 -9.58
N LEU A 217 -3.68 -2.82 -10.76
CA LEU A 217 -4.44 -3.90 -11.40
C LEU A 217 -4.33 -5.22 -10.64
N VAL A 218 -3.12 -5.59 -10.21
CA VAL A 218 -2.87 -6.81 -9.41
C VAL A 218 -3.53 -6.71 -8.05
N PHE A 219 -3.31 -5.63 -7.30
CA PHE A 219 -3.91 -5.48 -5.98
C PHE A 219 -5.44 -5.38 -6.03
N ALA A 220 -6.00 -4.71 -7.04
CA ALA A 220 -7.45 -4.71 -7.23
C ALA A 220 -7.98 -6.11 -7.52
N ALA A 221 -7.29 -6.88 -8.37
CA ALA A 221 -7.65 -8.26 -8.68
C ALA A 221 -7.64 -9.15 -7.43
N GLU A 222 -6.68 -9.01 -6.53
CA GLU A 222 -6.65 -9.74 -5.27
C GLU A 222 -7.79 -9.35 -4.31
N LEU A 223 -8.04 -8.05 -4.13
CA LEU A 223 -9.05 -7.57 -3.18
C LEU A 223 -10.47 -8.03 -3.55
N VAL A 224 -10.81 -8.03 -4.85
CA VAL A 224 -12.17 -8.38 -5.30
C VAL A 224 -12.40 -9.89 -5.42
N GLN A 225 -11.40 -10.75 -5.20
CA GLN A 225 -11.60 -12.20 -5.23
C GLN A 225 -12.62 -12.68 -4.21
N ARG A 226 -12.70 -12.02 -3.05
CA ARG A 226 -13.68 -12.35 -2.00
C ARG A 226 -15.13 -12.15 -2.46
N ARG A 227 -15.33 -11.43 -3.57
CA ARG A 227 -16.61 -11.23 -4.25
C ARG A 227 -16.82 -12.17 -5.44
N ASN A 228 -15.96 -13.18 -5.61
CA ASN A 228 -15.96 -14.12 -6.75
C ASN A 228 -15.78 -13.43 -8.11
N ILE A 229 -15.08 -12.30 -8.15
CA ILE A 229 -14.71 -11.59 -9.38
C ILE A 229 -13.26 -11.95 -9.71
N ASP A 230 -13.04 -12.51 -10.91
CA ASP A 230 -11.72 -12.90 -11.37
C ASP A 230 -11.20 -11.96 -12.47
N LEU A 231 -10.63 -10.83 -12.04
CA LEU A 231 -10.07 -9.84 -12.96
C LEU A 231 -8.90 -10.37 -13.79
N TYR A 232 -8.19 -11.41 -13.32
CA TYR A 232 -7.10 -12.00 -14.08
C TYR A 232 -7.57 -12.72 -15.34
N ARG A 233 -8.84 -13.16 -15.40
CA ARG A 233 -9.41 -13.82 -16.59
C ARG A 233 -9.99 -12.84 -17.61
N GLU A 234 -10.24 -11.59 -17.22
CA GLU A 234 -10.84 -10.59 -18.08
C GLU A 234 -9.91 -10.20 -19.23
N ASN A 235 -10.52 -9.77 -20.35
CA ASN A 235 -9.82 -9.42 -21.61
C ASN A 235 -8.78 -10.47 -22.04
N GLY A 236 -9.13 -11.76 -21.91
CA GLY A 236 -8.28 -12.88 -22.32
C GLY A 236 -6.96 -12.98 -21.55
N GLY A 237 -6.96 -12.71 -20.25
CA GLY A 237 -5.74 -12.81 -19.43
C GLY A 237 -4.86 -11.56 -19.47
N ALA A 238 -5.45 -10.38 -19.65
CA ALA A 238 -4.72 -9.15 -19.92
C ALA A 238 -3.68 -8.77 -18.85
N ILE A 239 -4.03 -8.86 -17.56
CA ILE A 239 -3.10 -8.61 -16.46
C ILE A 239 -1.87 -9.53 -16.57
N GLY A 240 -2.07 -10.80 -16.93
CA GLY A 240 -0.98 -11.76 -17.13
C GLY A 240 -0.09 -11.41 -18.33
N ARG A 241 -0.64 -10.85 -19.41
CA ARG A 241 0.16 -10.36 -20.54
C ARG A 241 1.04 -9.18 -20.15
N LEU A 242 0.49 -8.21 -19.42
CA LEU A 242 1.26 -7.08 -18.88
C LEU A 242 2.32 -7.56 -17.87
N ALA A 243 1.99 -8.49 -16.98
CA ALA A 243 2.94 -9.09 -16.04
C ALA A 243 4.09 -9.78 -16.78
N ASN A 244 3.82 -10.58 -17.81
CA ASN A 244 4.85 -11.21 -18.63
C ASN A 244 5.78 -10.19 -19.29
N LEU A 245 5.21 -9.11 -19.84
CA LEU A 245 5.99 -8.03 -20.42
C LEU A 245 6.96 -7.39 -19.41
N VAL A 246 6.51 -7.16 -18.17
CA VAL A 246 7.35 -6.60 -17.11
C VAL A 246 8.40 -7.62 -16.63
N ILE A 247 8.03 -8.90 -16.44
CA ILE A 247 8.98 -9.96 -16.02
C ILE A 247 10.12 -10.09 -17.03
N ASP A 248 9.80 -10.16 -18.33
CA ASP A 248 10.81 -10.24 -19.39
C ASP A 248 11.77 -9.03 -19.36
N ALA A 249 11.26 -7.85 -19.00
CA ALA A 249 12.04 -6.62 -18.93
C ALA A 249 12.89 -6.50 -17.65
N VAL A 250 12.48 -7.14 -16.56
CA VAL A 250 13.29 -7.26 -15.33
C VAL A 250 14.51 -8.13 -15.57
N ASP A 251 14.33 -9.26 -16.27
CA ASP A 251 15.43 -10.18 -16.62
C ASP A 251 16.33 -9.62 -17.71
N ASN A 252 15.72 -9.02 -18.75
CA ASN A 252 16.43 -8.41 -19.86
C ASN A 252 15.74 -7.10 -20.28
N PRO A 253 16.24 -5.93 -19.84
CA PRO A 253 15.64 -4.64 -20.20
C PRO A 253 15.57 -4.38 -21.72
N ALA A 254 16.46 -4.98 -22.52
CA ALA A 254 16.42 -4.86 -23.98
C ALA A 254 15.23 -5.59 -24.61
N SER A 255 14.57 -6.51 -23.90
CA SER A 255 13.35 -7.19 -24.38
C SER A 255 12.22 -6.18 -24.67
N PHE A 256 12.21 -5.03 -24.00
CA PHE A 256 11.19 -3.99 -24.19
C PHE A 256 11.28 -3.30 -25.56
N THR A 257 12.36 -3.52 -26.31
CA THR A 257 12.49 -3.02 -27.70
C THR A 257 11.42 -3.60 -28.64
N LYS A 258 10.80 -4.73 -28.27
CA LYS A 258 9.62 -5.28 -28.96
C LYS A 258 8.40 -4.36 -28.92
N ILE A 259 8.31 -3.49 -27.90
CA ILE A 259 7.19 -2.56 -27.71
C ILE A 259 7.53 -1.17 -28.27
N THR A 260 8.77 -0.70 -28.09
CA THR A 260 9.19 0.62 -28.57
C THR A 260 10.70 0.64 -28.84
N PRO A 261 11.16 1.25 -29.94
CA PRO A 261 12.59 1.40 -30.22
C PRO A 261 13.27 2.44 -29.31
N VAL A 262 12.50 3.22 -28.54
CA VAL A 262 13.04 4.25 -27.65
C VAL A 262 13.76 3.59 -26.47
N ARG A 263 15.02 3.95 -26.24
CA ARG A 263 15.78 3.50 -25.07
C ARG A 263 15.07 3.94 -23.79
N GLN A 264 14.97 3.02 -22.83
CA GLN A 264 14.28 3.25 -21.56
C GLN A 264 15.23 3.76 -20.47
N ASP A 265 14.78 4.75 -19.72
CA ASP A 265 15.43 5.32 -18.54
C ASP A 265 14.55 5.01 -17.32
N LEU A 266 15.06 4.15 -16.44
CA LEU A 266 14.34 3.68 -15.26
C LEU A 266 14.66 4.53 -14.05
N PHE A 267 13.67 4.75 -13.20
CA PHE A 267 13.92 5.31 -11.88
C PHE A 267 14.58 4.24 -10.99
N PRO A 268 15.34 4.64 -9.96
CA PRO A 268 15.97 3.70 -9.02
C PRO A 268 14.99 2.72 -8.38
N TRP A 269 13.73 3.12 -8.23
CA TRP A 269 12.68 2.32 -7.60
C TRP A 269 11.87 1.44 -8.56
N THR A 270 11.99 1.62 -9.88
CA THR A 270 11.13 0.92 -10.87
C THR A 270 11.22 -0.60 -10.76
N PHE A 271 12.44 -1.14 -10.66
CA PHE A 271 12.67 -2.58 -10.47
C PHE A 271 13.05 -2.93 -9.03
N ARG A 272 12.60 -2.12 -8.08
CA ARG A 272 12.72 -2.32 -6.63
C ARG A 272 11.30 -2.39 -6.05
N ASP A 273 10.89 -1.40 -5.27
CA ASP A 273 9.62 -1.42 -4.57
C ASP A 273 8.38 -1.39 -5.49
N GLU A 274 8.49 -0.80 -6.70
CA GLU A 274 7.39 -0.85 -7.68
C GLU A 274 7.20 -2.23 -8.33
N LEU A 275 8.10 -3.18 -8.10
CA LEU A 275 7.86 -4.59 -8.45
C LEU A 275 7.03 -5.33 -7.40
N SER A 276 6.64 -4.70 -6.29
CA SER A 276 5.93 -5.35 -5.18
C SER A 276 4.66 -6.14 -5.56
N TRP A 277 4.06 -5.87 -6.74
CA TRP A 277 2.99 -6.69 -7.33
C TRP A 277 3.37 -8.16 -7.53
N VAL A 278 4.67 -8.50 -7.62
CA VAL A 278 5.13 -9.89 -7.74
C VAL A 278 4.77 -10.75 -6.54
N GLU A 279 4.60 -10.16 -5.35
CA GLU A 279 4.29 -10.88 -4.11
C GLU A 279 2.93 -11.59 -4.21
N PRO A 280 1.80 -10.85 -4.35
CA PRO A 280 0.50 -11.49 -4.53
C PRO A 280 0.43 -12.30 -5.83
N TYR A 281 1.08 -11.85 -6.91
CA TYR A 281 1.04 -12.54 -8.19
C TYR A 281 1.72 -13.92 -8.13
N TYR A 282 2.88 -14.02 -7.46
CA TYR A 282 3.54 -15.30 -7.23
C TYR A 282 2.73 -16.20 -6.30
N ALA A 283 2.19 -15.66 -5.21
CA ALA A 283 1.32 -16.41 -4.30
C ALA A 283 0.11 -17.04 -5.03
N ARG A 284 -0.44 -16.31 -6.02
CA ARG A 284 -1.58 -16.73 -6.83
C ARG A 284 -1.22 -17.76 -7.90
N PHE A 285 -0.13 -17.56 -8.64
CA PHE A 285 0.14 -18.29 -9.89
C PHE A 285 1.36 -19.22 -9.85
N GLY A 286 2.27 -19.05 -8.89
CA GLY A 286 3.48 -19.86 -8.78
C GLY A 286 4.41 -19.78 -9.99
N ASP A 287 4.48 -18.62 -10.66
CA ASP A 287 5.37 -18.43 -11.83
C ASP A 287 6.82 -18.70 -11.43
N ARG A 288 7.44 -19.70 -12.07
CA ARG A 288 8.77 -20.22 -11.72
C ARG A 288 9.90 -19.21 -11.94
N ARG A 289 9.67 -18.12 -12.68
CA ARG A 289 10.65 -17.05 -12.89
C ARG A 289 10.73 -16.12 -11.67
N LEU A 290 9.63 -15.96 -10.94
CA LEU A 290 9.51 -14.95 -9.89
C LEU A 290 10.35 -15.22 -8.63
N PRO A 291 10.59 -16.46 -8.15
CA PRO A 291 11.40 -16.67 -6.94
C PRO A 291 12.77 -15.98 -6.96
N ALA A 292 13.51 -16.06 -8.08
CA ALA A 292 14.80 -15.40 -8.20
C ALA A 292 14.67 -13.86 -8.20
N ILE A 293 13.65 -13.32 -8.87
CA ILE A 293 13.36 -11.89 -8.91
C ILE A 293 13.01 -11.37 -7.50
N ILE A 294 12.16 -12.11 -6.78
CA ILE A 294 11.67 -11.79 -5.43
C ILE A 294 12.81 -11.88 -4.41
N ALA A 295 13.54 -13.00 -4.38
CA ALA A 295 14.60 -13.22 -3.40
C ALA A 295 15.68 -12.13 -3.41
N ALA A 296 16.03 -11.62 -4.59
CA ALA A 296 17.02 -10.55 -4.74
C ALA A 296 16.53 -9.17 -4.29
N ARG A 297 15.24 -9.00 -4.02
CA ARG A 297 14.59 -7.70 -3.78
C ARG A 297 13.82 -7.60 -2.48
N ARG A 298 13.47 -8.72 -1.85
CA ARG A 298 12.80 -8.70 -0.54
C ARG A 298 13.65 -7.97 0.52
N PRO A 299 13.00 -7.25 1.45
CA PRO A 299 11.56 -6.95 1.47
C PRO A 299 11.17 -5.88 0.44
N PHE A 300 9.96 -5.98 -0.11
CA PHE A 300 9.35 -4.91 -0.91
C PHE A 300 8.54 -3.99 -0.01
N ASN A 301 8.82 -2.68 -0.06
CA ASN A 301 8.07 -1.67 0.70
C ASN A 301 7.49 -0.61 -0.24
N GLU A 302 6.17 -0.63 -0.45
CA GLU A 302 5.48 0.35 -1.28
C GLU A 302 4.38 1.01 -0.46
N TRP A 303 4.63 2.26 -0.05
CA TRP A 303 3.73 2.99 0.82
C TRP A 303 2.31 3.08 0.23
N ARG A 304 2.09 3.16 -1.09
CA ARG A 304 0.72 3.20 -1.64
C ARG A 304 -0.10 1.95 -1.33
N LEU A 305 0.59 0.87 -0.94
CA LEU A 305 0.04 -0.46 -0.69
C LEU A 305 0.11 -0.83 0.79
N GLY A 306 0.30 0.17 1.66
CA GLY A 306 0.30 0.00 3.10
C GLY A 306 1.61 -0.51 3.67
N GLY A 307 2.77 -0.13 3.11
CA GLY A 307 4.09 -0.39 3.70
C GLY A 307 4.72 -1.71 3.25
N ASP A 308 5.06 -2.59 4.20
CA ASP A 308 5.71 -3.88 3.92
C ASP A 308 4.79 -4.86 3.16
N VAL A 309 4.89 -4.84 1.84
CA VAL A 309 4.12 -5.70 0.93
C VAL A 309 4.57 -7.14 1.07
N THR A 310 5.86 -7.39 1.28
CA THR A 310 6.40 -8.75 1.47
C THR A 310 5.76 -9.41 2.69
N ALA A 311 5.67 -8.71 3.82
CA ALA A 311 5.02 -9.24 5.03
C ALA A 311 3.52 -9.46 4.84
N ALA A 312 2.83 -8.58 4.10
CA ALA A 312 1.39 -8.65 3.94
C ALA A 312 0.91 -9.64 2.87
N TRP A 313 1.68 -9.84 1.80
CA TRP A 313 1.24 -10.57 0.60
C TRP A 313 2.20 -11.68 0.16
N GLY A 314 3.42 -11.71 0.70
CA GLY A 314 4.43 -12.67 0.30
C GLY A 314 4.18 -14.09 0.84
N VAL A 315 4.63 -15.07 0.07
CA VAL A 315 4.67 -16.49 0.47
C VAL A 315 6.11 -17.00 0.54
N PRO A 316 6.40 -18.11 1.24
CA PRO A 316 7.71 -18.74 1.20
C PRO A 316 8.17 -19.02 -0.25
N LEU A 317 9.45 -18.77 -0.52
CA LEU A 317 10.07 -19.14 -1.79
C LEU A 317 10.64 -20.57 -1.70
N PRO A 318 10.78 -21.28 -2.83
CA PRO A 318 11.32 -22.63 -2.87
C PRO A 318 12.78 -22.75 -2.45
#